data_AF-A0A6V7VTY6-F1
#
_entry.id   AF-A0A6V7VTY6-F1
#
_cell.length_a   1.000
_cell.length_b   1.000
_cell.length_c   1.000
_cell.angle_alpha   90.00
_cell.angle_beta   90.00
_cell.angle_gamma   90.00
#
_symmetry.space_group_name_H-M   'P 1'
#
loop_
_entity.id
_entity.type
_entity.pdbx_description
1 polymer ?
#
loop_
_entity_poly.entity_id
_entity_poly.type
_entity_poly.pdbx_seq_one_letter_code
_entity_poly.pdbx_strand_id
1 'polypeptide(L)'
;MSYLASIVAAQNMEDSDQEFEDEMEGEIEYEGEEGQVEEGELNEVGMEEEMTDEEEYEYIYEEYSEEEEGEIEKNLNISENCDEKKEAVNNNSTILSTRSAVEEAVLDERLRRLIEAPQEEFERESALNLQLGNNAFWIPDKEYSFRLCRIDGNANKLICGQQIEVEIINEMGNEKDCGDDCKKQICIVSRECLQQTSVSHLCSDMTQLSELNEPSVLECIRRRYSLNLIHTFSGLFCVVVNPWKNLPGLYSKEMRNIYAKACTTSTELPPHVFFVAQSAFDGICSPPSVLTSQSILITGESGAGKTENTRRIIEYLINVSGNYSQKTPNLNEGRKSIDSALLAAGTVLEAFGNAQTIHNDNSSRLGKFIRLEFENGGRLRSACIDCYLLEKSRVVCQNPGDRNFHIFYRLLKNSSFLASDKAQKIANKIFGYSLVEADLFRFLNQGNIAEKSVHAKFVDDLEGGRETEQAIDQLEFTLNEKSWIRELMFACILLAKYVLENVRDLI
;
A
#
# COMPACT_ATOMS: atom_id res chain seq x y z
N MET A 1 -30.00 1.28 12.36
CA MET A 1 -30.85 2.48 12.59
C MET A 1 -30.04 3.77 12.69
N SER A 2 -28.88 3.80 13.35
CA SER A 2 -28.01 5.00 13.41
C SER A 2 -27.35 5.38 12.06
N TYR A 3 -27.08 4.43 11.17
CA TYR A 3 -26.49 4.70 9.85
C TYR A 3 -27.48 5.32 8.83
N LEU A 4 -28.77 4.97 8.93
CA LEU A 4 -29.83 5.56 8.07
C LEU A 4 -30.09 7.04 8.40
N ALA A 5 -29.89 7.45 9.66
CA ALA A 5 -30.01 8.86 10.06
C ALA A 5 -28.89 9.73 9.48
N SER A 6 -27.71 9.15 9.22
CA SER A 6 -26.56 9.87 8.67
C SER A 6 -26.71 10.14 7.16
N ILE A 7 -27.35 9.22 6.45
CA ILE A 7 -27.63 9.36 5.00
C ILE A 7 -28.71 10.43 4.76
N VAL A 8 -29.74 10.49 5.61
CA VAL A 8 -30.79 11.52 5.53
C VAL A 8 -30.26 12.90 5.93
N ALA A 9 -29.27 12.98 6.83
CA ALA A 9 -28.61 14.25 7.17
C ALA A 9 -27.74 14.78 6.02
N ALA A 10 -27.06 13.91 5.26
CA ALA A 10 -26.26 14.30 4.10
C ALA A 10 -27.11 14.82 2.93
N GLN A 11 -28.30 14.25 2.72
CA GLN A 11 -29.21 14.70 1.66
C GLN A 11 -29.84 16.08 1.93
N ASN A 12 -29.92 16.50 3.20
CA ASN A 12 -30.44 17.82 3.57
C ASN A 12 -29.36 18.92 3.58
N MET A 13 -28.07 18.58 3.40
CA MET A 13 -26.97 19.56 3.29
C MET A 13 -26.75 20.05 1.85
N GLU A 14 -27.16 19.27 0.84
CA GLU A 14 -27.05 19.68 -0.57
C GLU A 14 -28.00 20.85 -0.91
N ASP A 15 -29.11 21.02 -0.18
CA ASP A 15 -30.05 22.13 -0.38
C ASP A 15 -29.61 23.44 0.31
N SER A 16 -28.64 23.41 1.24
CA SER A 16 -28.13 24.60 1.93
C SER A 16 -26.90 25.24 1.28
N ASP A 17 -26.17 24.49 0.44
CA ASP A 17 -24.96 24.99 -0.21
C ASP A 17 -25.28 25.95 -1.38
N GLN A 18 -26.51 25.94 -1.90
CA GLN A 18 -26.97 26.90 -2.91
C GLN A 18 -27.32 28.29 -2.35
N GLU A 19 -27.54 28.44 -1.04
CA GLU A 19 -27.76 29.76 -0.41
C GLU A 19 -26.45 30.42 0.06
N PHE A 20 -25.35 29.69 0.15
CA PHE A 20 -24.05 30.20 0.62
C PHE A 20 -23.16 30.79 -0.49
N GLU A 21 -23.35 30.41 -1.75
CA GLU A 21 -22.60 30.97 -2.89
C GLU A 21 -23.05 32.39 -3.26
N ASP A 22 -24.29 32.77 -2.97
CA ASP A 22 -24.83 34.11 -3.27
C ASP A 22 -24.44 35.19 -2.22
N GLU A 23 -23.97 34.82 -1.03
CA GLU A 23 -23.50 35.76 0.01
C GLU A 23 -22.00 36.12 -0.10
N MET A 24 -21.21 35.38 -0.90
CA MET A 24 -19.76 35.59 -1.04
C MET A 24 -19.35 36.57 -2.16
N GLU A 25 -20.26 36.98 -3.05
CA GLU A 25 -19.98 38.00 -4.08
C GLU A 25 -20.19 39.45 -3.59
N GLY A 26 -20.44 39.64 -2.30
CA GLY A 26 -20.96 40.87 -1.74
C GLY A 26 -20.04 41.70 -0.84
N GLU A 27 -18.74 41.46 -0.70
CA GLU A 27 -17.90 42.30 0.18
C GLU A 27 -16.45 42.44 -0.32
N ILE A 28 -16.21 43.43 -1.18
CA ILE A 28 -14.89 44.04 -1.41
C ILE A 28 -15.05 45.53 -1.16
N GLU A 29 -14.57 46.04 -0.02
CA GLU A 29 -14.16 47.44 0.10
C GLU A 29 -13.06 47.63 1.16
N TYR A 30 -12.20 48.60 0.88
CA TYR A 30 -10.89 48.89 1.43
C TYR A 30 -10.88 49.28 2.92
N GLU A 31 -9.77 49.00 3.61
CA GLU A 31 -9.04 50.01 4.41
C GLU A 31 -7.62 49.52 4.74
N GLY A 32 -6.64 50.40 4.56
CA GLY A 32 -5.23 50.15 4.87
C GLY A 32 -4.78 51.01 6.04
N GLU A 33 -3.88 50.49 6.86
CA GLU A 33 -3.08 51.28 7.78
C GLU A 33 -1.65 50.74 7.91
N GLU A 34 -0.71 51.68 7.95
CA GLU A 34 0.73 51.52 8.06
C GLU A 34 1.14 51.10 9.49
N GLY A 35 2.19 50.28 9.59
CA GLY A 35 2.86 49.97 10.86
C GLY A 35 4.35 49.65 10.65
N GLN A 36 5.20 50.62 10.97
CA GLN A 36 6.65 50.50 11.11
C GLN A 36 7.01 49.77 12.41
N VAL A 37 7.92 48.77 12.41
CA VAL A 37 8.86 48.50 13.52
C VAL A 37 10.14 47.79 13.03
N GLU A 38 11.25 48.50 13.24
CA GLU A 38 12.66 48.19 13.55
C GLU A 38 13.34 46.82 13.29
N GLU A 39 14.56 46.96 12.75
CA GLU A 39 15.64 45.99 12.57
C GLU A 39 16.31 45.57 13.90
N GLY A 40 16.78 44.32 13.94
CA GLY A 40 17.72 43.82 14.93
C GLY A 40 18.69 42.82 14.29
N GLU A 41 19.89 43.28 13.97
CA GLU A 41 21.06 42.44 13.65
C GLU A 41 21.52 41.64 14.88
N LEU A 42 22.13 40.46 14.67
CA LEU A 42 23.39 40.03 15.30
C LEU A 42 23.82 38.60 14.89
N ASN A 43 24.90 38.57 14.10
CA ASN A 43 26.13 37.75 14.15
C ASN A 43 26.15 36.21 14.02
N GLU A 44 26.88 35.80 12.99
CA GLU A 44 27.64 34.54 12.77
C GLU A 44 28.71 34.26 13.86
N VAL A 45 29.06 32.98 14.03
CA VAL A 45 30.39 32.31 14.17
C VAL A 45 30.09 30.85 14.60
N GLY A 46 30.67 29.76 14.09
CA GLY A 46 31.80 29.53 13.21
C GLY A 46 31.94 28.03 12.88
N MET A 47 32.81 27.74 11.90
CA MET A 47 33.16 26.44 11.33
C MET A 47 34.14 25.66 12.22
N GLU A 48 34.02 24.32 12.28
CA GLU A 48 35.14 23.38 12.39
C GLU A 48 34.86 22.12 11.54
N GLU A 49 35.89 21.70 10.78
CA GLU A 49 35.91 20.65 9.76
C GLU A 49 36.42 19.28 10.29
N GLU A 50 35.86 18.22 9.68
CA GLU A 50 36.42 16.92 9.25
C GLU A 50 37.06 15.86 10.20
N MET A 51 36.57 14.62 10.04
CA MET A 51 37.33 13.34 9.95
C MET A 51 36.49 12.35 9.10
N THR A 52 37.11 11.66 8.13
CA THR A 52 36.49 10.82 7.07
C THR A 52 36.53 9.31 7.38
N ASP A 53 35.41 8.60 7.21
CA ASP A 53 35.26 7.13 7.39
C ASP A 53 35.02 6.40 6.04
N GLU A 54 35.96 6.47 5.10
CA GLU A 54 35.81 5.90 3.74
C GLU A 54 36.44 4.50 3.51
N GLU A 55 37.00 3.82 4.52
CA GLU A 55 37.76 2.56 4.29
C GLU A 55 37.12 1.27 4.84
N GLU A 56 35.87 1.30 5.35
CA GLU A 56 35.25 0.10 5.96
C GLU A 56 34.17 -0.60 5.08
N TYR A 57 33.85 -0.07 3.89
CA TYR A 57 32.69 -0.52 3.11
C TYR A 57 32.98 -1.46 1.91
N GLU A 58 34.23 -1.81 1.64
CA GLU A 58 34.59 -2.63 0.47
C GLU A 58 34.54 -4.15 0.76
N TYR A 59 34.34 -4.58 2.01
CA TYR A 59 34.39 -6.01 2.39
C TYR A 59 33.04 -6.74 2.39
N ILE A 60 31.91 -6.05 2.16
CA ILE A 60 30.56 -6.65 2.27
C ILE A 60 29.98 -7.07 0.91
N TYR A 61 30.55 -6.60 -0.21
CA TYR A 61 29.98 -6.85 -1.55
C TYR A 61 30.50 -8.11 -2.25
N GLU A 62 31.59 -8.74 -1.80
CA GLU A 62 32.12 -9.96 -2.44
C GLU A 62 31.42 -11.26 -1.96
N GLU A 63 30.83 -11.30 -0.76
CA GLU A 63 30.16 -12.53 -0.27
C GLU A 63 28.78 -12.77 -0.90
N TYR A 64 28.13 -11.76 -1.50
CA TYR A 64 26.77 -11.90 -2.03
C TYR A 64 26.68 -12.32 -3.51
N SER A 65 27.77 -12.27 -4.28
CA SER A 65 27.75 -12.69 -5.68
C SER A 65 28.10 -14.17 -5.91
N GLU A 66 28.75 -14.84 -4.95
CA GLU A 66 29.17 -16.24 -5.13
C GLU A 66 28.06 -17.26 -4.81
N GLU A 67 27.00 -16.88 -4.10
CA GLU A 67 25.88 -17.80 -3.77
C GLU A 67 24.87 -17.99 -4.92
N GLU A 68 24.71 -17.02 -5.84
CA GLU A 68 23.74 -17.11 -6.95
C GLU A 68 24.24 -17.94 -8.15
N GLU A 69 25.56 -18.10 -8.35
CA GLU A 69 26.09 -18.93 -9.45
C GLU A 69 26.11 -20.44 -9.13
N GLY A 70 26.06 -20.83 -7.85
CA GLY A 70 26.14 -22.24 -7.41
C GLY A 70 24.84 -23.05 -7.53
N GLU A 71 23.67 -22.40 -7.64
CA GLU A 71 22.36 -23.07 -7.72
C GLU A 71 21.86 -23.30 -9.16
N ILE A 72 22.38 -22.55 -10.14
CA ILE A 72 21.93 -22.63 -11.54
C ILE A 72 22.49 -23.88 -12.25
N GLU A 73 23.68 -24.37 -11.87
CA GLU A 73 24.29 -25.56 -12.50
C GLU A 73 23.70 -26.91 -12.05
N LYS A 74 22.93 -26.97 -10.96
CA LYS A 74 22.38 -28.25 -10.44
C LYS A 74 21.03 -28.66 -11.03
N ASN A 75 20.35 -27.78 -11.77
CA ASN A 75 18.99 -28.03 -12.25
C ASN A 75 18.89 -28.47 -13.74
N LEU A 76 20.00 -28.79 -14.40
CA LEU A 76 20.04 -29.18 -15.82
C LEU A 76 20.18 -30.68 -16.09
N ASN A 77 20.01 -31.57 -15.11
CA ASN A 77 20.32 -32.99 -15.32
C ASN A 77 19.37 -34.00 -14.66
N ILE A 78 18.05 -33.87 -14.85
CA ILE A 78 17.12 -34.99 -14.64
C ILE A 78 15.99 -34.92 -15.69
N SER A 79 16.25 -35.44 -16.89
CA SER A 79 15.20 -35.87 -17.81
C SER A 79 15.64 -37.17 -18.46
N GLU A 80 15.21 -38.31 -17.92
CA GLU A 80 15.03 -39.56 -18.69
C GLU A 80 14.30 -40.61 -17.84
N ASN A 81 13.35 -41.29 -18.48
CA ASN A 81 12.54 -42.45 -18.05
C ASN A 81 11.16 -42.20 -17.42
N CYS A 82 10.17 -42.03 -18.29
CA CYS A 82 8.86 -42.68 -18.15
C CYS A 82 8.98 -44.16 -18.53
N ASP A 83 8.41 -45.07 -17.75
CA ASP A 83 7.34 -46.00 -18.18
C ASP A 83 7.05 -47.13 -17.18
N GLU A 84 5.76 -47.53 -17.16
CA GLU A 84 5.18 -48.81 -16.68
C GLU A 84 5.04 -49.08 -15.16
N LYS A 85 3.82 -49.11 -14.61
CA LYS A 85 2.83 -50.21 -14.64
C LYS A 85 1.65 -50.00 -13.65
N LYS A 86 0.47 -50.46 -14.07
CA LYS A 86 -0.80 -50.55 -13.33
C LYS A 86 -0.83 -51.81 -12.45
N GLU A 87 -1.47 -51.75 -11.28
CA GLU A 87 -2.46 -52.76 -10.84
C GLU A 87 -3.23 -52.35 -9.57
N ALA A 88 -4.48 -52.80 -9.49
CA ALA A 88 -5.53 -52.40 -8.57
C ALA A 88 -5.72 -53.38 -7.39
N VAL A 89 -6.10 -52.89 -6.21
CA VAL A 89 -6.85 -53.69 -5.20
C VAL A 89 -7.87 -52.79 -4.48
N ASN A 90 -9.04 -53.38 -4.26
CA ASN A 90 -10.33 -52.80 -3.93
C ASN A 90 -10.68 -52.95 -2.42
N ASN A 91 -11.63 -52.12 -1.97
CA ASN A 91 -12.60 -52.28 -0.86
C ASN A 91 -12.39 -51.64 0.54
N ASN A 92 -13.14 -50.54 0.73
CA ASN A 92 -14.16 -50.24 1.77
C ASN A 92 -13.78 -49.99 3.25
N SER A 93 -13.98 -48.75 3.72
CA SER A 93 -15.02 -48.45 4.73
C SER A 93 -15.40 -46.97 4.77
N THR A 94 -16.70 -46.73 4.93
CA THR A 94 -17.44 -45.49 4.71
C THR A 94 -17.42 -44.58 5.94
N ILE A 95 -16.74 -43.42 5.88
CA ILE A 95 -16.91 -42.31 6.85
C ILE A 95 -16.79 -40.96 6.10
N LEU A 96 -17.88 -40.17 6.17
CA LEU A 96 -18.06 -38.76 5.77
C LEU A 96 -17.63 -38.32 4.36
N SER A 97 -18.61 -38.32 3.45
CA SER A 97 -18.57 -37.68 2.14
C SER A 97 -18.82 -36.16 2.25
N THR A 98 -17.75 -35.40 2.45
CA THR A 98 -17.59 -34.00 1.96
C THR A 98 -16.27 -33.84 1.18
N ARG A 99 -15.79 -34.94 0.60
CA ARG A 99 -14.43 -35.04 0.03
C ARG A 99 -14.41 -35.33 -1.47
N SER A 100 -15.43 -34.91 -2.22
CA SER A 100 -15.55 -35.20 -3.66
C SER A 100 -15.89 -33.93 -4.46
N ALA A 101 -14.90 -33.06 -4.58
CA ALA A 101 -14.74 -31.96 -5.56
C ALA A 101 -13.45 -31.16 -5.31
N VAL A 102 -12.81 -31.33 -4.15
CA VAL A 102 -11.69 -30.52 -3.66
C VAL A 102 -10.31 -30.97 -4.20
N GLU A 103 -10.21 -32.15 -4.83
CA GLU A 103 -8.90 -32.70 -5.24
C GLU A 103 -8.38 -32.22 -6.61
N GLU A 104 -9.17 -31.49 -7.41
CA GLU A 104 -8.72 -31.04 -8.75
C GLU A 104 -8.15 -29.60 -8.80
N ALA A 105 -8.16 -28.90 -7.65
CA ALA A 105 -7.46 -27.64 -7.46
C ALA A 105 -6.59 -27.72 -6.20
N VAL A 106 -5.63 -28.64 -6.18
CA VAL A 106 -4.59 -28.64 -5.14
C VAL A 106 -3.84 -27.32 -5.24
N LEU A 107 -4.14 -26.39 -4.33
CA LEU A 107 -3.27 -25.26 -4.10
C LEU A 107 -1.90 -25.83 -3.77
N ASP A 108 -0.86 -25.38 -4.49
CA ASP A 108 0.51 -25.62 -4.08
C ASP A 108 0.64 -25.22 -2.61
N GLU A 109 1.10 -26.15 -1.77
CA GLU A 109 1.27 -25.96 -0.32
C GLU A 109 2.09 -24.70 -0.02
N ARG A 110 3.04 -24.36 -0.90
CA ARG A 110 3.82 -23.12 -0.83
C ARG A 110 2.94 -21.87 -0.94
N LEU A 111 1.98 -21.84 -1.86
CA LEU A 111 1.07 -20.71 -2.03
C LEU A 111 0.03 -20.67 -0.92
N ARG A 112 -0.41 -21.83 -0.42
CA ARG A 112 -1.35 -21.94 0.69
C ARG A 112 -0.82 -21.27 1.95
N ARG A 113 0.45 -21.49 2.29
CA ARG A 113 1.12 -20.85 3.44
C ARG A 113 1.20 -19.32 3.38
N LEU A 114 0.99 -18.71 2.20
CA LEU A 114 0.99 -17.26 2.05
C LEU A 114 -0.37 -16.61 2.37
N ILE A 115 -1.45 -17.41 2.39
CA ILE A 115 -2.82 -16.90 2.51
C ILE A 115 -3.63 -17.58 3.62
N GLU A 116 -3.18 -18.72 4.13
CA GLU A 116 -3.79 -19.46 5.25
C GLU A 116 -2.82 -19.60 6.42
N ALA A 117 -3.39 -19.53 7.63
CA ALA A 117 -2.65 -19.86 8.84
C ALA A 117 -2.32 -21.37 8.86
N PRO A 118 -1.11 -21.76 9.30
CA PRO A 118 -0.80 -23.17 9.51
C PRO A 118 -1.78 -23.79 10.51
N GLN A 119 -2.26 -24.99 10.18
CA GLN A 119 -3.22 -25.72 11.02
C GLN A 119 -2.69 -25.94 12.45
N GLU A 120 -1.39 -26.19 12.60
CA GLU A 120 -0.74 -26.37 13.89
C GLU A 120 -0.83 -25.11 14.78
N GLU A 121 -0.71 -23.92 14.20
CA GLU A 121 -0.85 -22.66 14.96
C GLU A 121 -2.30 -22.44 15.41
N PHE A 122 -3.26 -22.76 14.55
CA PHE A 122 -4.68 -22.70 14.91
C PHE A 122 -5.02 -23.65 16.07
N GLU A 123 -4.53 -24.90 16.00
CA GLU A 123 -4.76 -25.91 17.04
C GLU A 123 -4.08 -25.52 18.36
N ARG A 124 -2.85 -25.00 18.29
CA ARG A 124 -2.11 -24.49 19.46
C ARG A 124 -2.83 -23.34 20.13
N GLU A 125 -3.27 -22.34 19.36
CA GLU A 125 -3.99 -21.17 19.87
C GLU A 125 -5.33 -21.58 20.50
N SER A 126 -6.10 -22.41 19.81
CA SER A 126 -7.39 -22.90 20.29
C SER A 126 -7.24 -23.70 21.59
N ALA A 127 -6.22 -24.55 21.70
CA ALA A 127 -5.94 -25.31 22.92
C ALA A 127 -5.58 -24.39 24.10
N LEU A 128 -4.76 -23.36 23.86
CA LEU A 128 -4.42 -22.36 24.86
C LEU A 128 -5.65 -21.59 25.35
N ASN A 129 -6.47 -21.06 24.43
CA ASN A 129 -7.67 -20.31 24.79
C ASN A 129 -8.70 -21.18 25.53
N LEU A 130 -8.81 -22.46 25.16
CA LEU A 130 -9.67 -23.42 25.88
C LEU A 130 -9.15 -23.71 27.29
N GLN A 131 -7.84 -23.79 27.48
CA GLN A 131 -7.21 -23.95 28.80
C GLN A 131 -7.43 -22.71 29.68
N LEU A 132 -7.32 -21.52 29.10
CA LEU A 132 -7.57 -20.26 29.79
C LEU A 132 -9.06 -20.11 30.16
N GLY A 133 -9.95 -20.50 29.25
CA GLY A 133 -11.40 -20.52 29.45
C GLY A 133 -11.91 -19.20 30.04
N ASN A 134 -12.73 -19.31 31.09
CA ASN A 134 -13.28 -18.14 31.78
C ASN A 134 -12.30 -17.47 32.76
N ASN A 135 -11.02 -17.84 32.78
CA ASN A 135 -10.05 -17.24 33.69
C ASN A 135 -9.22 -16.15 33.01
N ALA A 136 -9.41 -15.92 31.71
CA ALA A 136 -8.74 -14.88 30.96
C ALA A 136 -9.68 -13.76 30.49
N PHE A 137 -9.13 -12.56 30.38
CA PHE A 137 -9.82 -11.38 29.88
C PHE A 137 -8.82 -10.33 29.40
N TRP A 138 -9.31 -9.35 28.64
CA TRP A 138 -8.50 -8.27 28.09
C TRP A 138 -8.41 -7.10 29.06
N ILE A 139 -7.23 -6.50 29.19
CA ILE A 139 -7.05 -5.22 29.90
C ILE A 139 -6.56 -4.14 28.93
N PRO A 140 -7.02 -2.89 29.05
CA PRO A 140 -6.42 -1.78 28.34
C PRO A 140 -4.96 -1.60 28.72
N ASP A 141 -4.12 -1.36 27.73
CA ASP A 141 -2.68 -1.16 27.88
C ASP A 141 -2.24 0.05 27.05
N LYS A 142 -1.30 0.84 27.56
CA LYS A 142 -0.88 2.08 26.87
C LYS A 142 0.00 1.82 25.65
N GLU A 143 0.73 0.72 25.63
CA GLU A 143 1.70 0.40 24.59
C GLU A 143 1.12 -0.57 23.56
N TYR A 144 0.33 -1.54 24.02
CA TYR A 144 -0.24 -2.61 23.19
C TYR A 144 -1.73 -2.42 22.89
N SER A 145 -2.33 -1.33 23.36
CA SER A 145 -3.79 -1.06 23.40
C SER A 145 -4.57 -2.02 24.29
N PHE A 146 -4.38 -3.34 24.12
CA PHE A 146 -4.96 -4.39 24.94
C PHE A 146 -3.95 -5.50 25.23
N ARG A 147 -3.95 -6.04 26.44
CA ARG A 147 -3.17 -7.23 26.83
C ARG A 147 -4.08 -8.31 27.40
N LEU A 148 -3.77 -9.57 27.10
CA LEU A 148 -4.47 -10.71 27.66
C LEU A 148 -3.95 -11.01 29.06
N CYS A 149 -4.86 -11.13 30.03
CA CYS A 149 -4.53 -11.41 31.42
C CYS A 149 -5.26 -12.65 31.94
N ARG A 150 -4.61 -13.36 32.86
CA ARG A 150 -5.20 -14.45 33.67
C ARG A 150 -5.50 -13.95 35.08
N ILE A 151 -6.54 -14.52 35.67
CA ILE A 151 -6.80 -14.42 37.11
C ILE A 151 -6.97 -15.79 37.76
N ASP A 152 -6.68 -15.85 39.06
CA ASP A 152 -7.00 -16.95 39.95
C ASP A 152 -8.51 -16.91 40.30
N GLY A 153 -9.37 -17.04 39.30
CA GLY A 153 -10.82 -16.89 39.45
C GLY A 153 -11.56 -16.87 38.11
N ASN A 154 -12.85 -16.54 38.16
CA ASN A 154 -13.70 -16.49 36.96
C ASN A 154 -13.92 -15.04 36.52
N ALA A 155 -13.43 -14.70 35.33
CA ALA A 155 -13.47 -13.37 34.73
C ALA A 155 -14.91 -12.88 34.51
N ASN A 156 -15.86 -13.78 34.25
CA ASN A 156 -17.28 -13.43 34.09
C ASN A 156 -17.94 -12.93 35.39
N LYS A 157 -17.26 -13.05 36.54
CA LYS A 157 -17.74 -12.53 37.83
C LYS A 157 -17.13 -11.18 38.21
N LEU A 158 -16.23 -10.64 37.37
CA LEU A 158 -15.61 -9.36 37.63
C LEU A 158 -16.63 -8.22 37.55
N ILE A 159 -16.44 -7.21 38.39
CA ILE A 159 -17.32 -6.04 38.46
C ILE A 159 -16.47 -4.80 38.17
N CYS A 160 -17.01 -3.89 37.36
CA CYS A 160 -16.37 -2.61 37.08
C CYS A 160 -16.04 -1.85 38.39
N GLY A 161 -14.80 -1.36 38.50
CA GLY A 161 -14.27 -0.67 39.67
C GLY A 161 -13.63 -1.59 40.73
N GLN A 162 -13.69 -2.92 40.55
CA GLN A 162 -13.01 -3.86 41.43
C GLN A 162 -11.49 -3.81 41.20
N GLN A 163 -10.71 -3.80 42.28
CA GLN A 163 -9.28 -4.04 42.22
C GLN A 163 -9.00 -5.54 42.27
N ILE A 164 -8.25 -6.04 41.30
CA ILE A 164 -7.85 -7.43 41.17
C ILE A 164 -6.37 -7.53 40.86
N GLU A 165 -5.78 -8.62 41.31
CA GLU A 165 -4.42 -9.01 40.95
C GLU A 165 -4.49 -9.90 39.71
N VAL A 166 -3.78 -9.51 38.65
CA VAL A 166 -3.83 -10.15 37.33
C VAL A 166 -2.43 -10.55 36.90
N GLU A 167 -2.34 -11.60 36.09
CA GLU A 167 -1.10 -12.05 35.46
C GLU A 167 -1.18 -11.81 33.96
N ILE A 168 -0.27 -11.00 33.41
CA ILE A 168 -0.21 -10.77 31.96
C ILE A 168 0.32 -12.04 31.29
N ILE A 169 -0.39 -12.50 30.26
CA ILE A 169 -0.03 -13.67 29.49
C ILE A 169 0.44 -13.23 28.11
N ASN A 170 1.54 -13.82 27.63
CA ASN A 170 1.93 -13.64 26.24
C ASN A 170 1.12 -14.54 25.30
N GLU A 171 1.41 -14.37 24.01
CA GLU A 171 0.85 -15.14 22.90
C GLU A 171 1.02 -16.68 22.96
N MET A 172 1.99 -17.15 23.75
CA MET A 172 2.33 -18.56 23.93
C MET A 172 1.77 -19.15 25.23
N GLY A 173 1.05 -18.35 26.03
CA GLY A 173 0.58 -18.81 27.34
C GLY A 173 1.65 -18.76 28.44
N ASN A 174 2.85 -18.26 28.13
CA ASN A 174 3.99 -18.27 29.02
C ASN A 174 4.13 -16.92 29.74
N GLU A 175 4.43 -16.99 31.03
CA GLU A 175 4.77 -15.81 31.83
C GLU A 175 6.15 -15.27 31.41
N LYS A 176 7.13 -16.14 31.14
CA LYS A 176 8.57 -15.82 31.15
C LYS A 176 9.09 -14.88 30.06
N ASP A 177 8.39 -14.72 28.93
CA ASP A 177 8.85 -13.86 27.84
C ASP A 177 8.23 -12.44 27.89
N CYS A 178 7.47 -12.12 28.95
CA CYS A 178 6.88 -10.79 29.16
C CYS A 178 7.88 -9.76 29.76
N GLY A 179 9.15 -10.11 29.98
CA GLY A 179 10.15 -9.21 30.60
C GLY A 179 9.85 -8.91 32.09
N ASP A 180 10.14 -7.71 32.57
CA ASP A 180 9.84 -7.30 33.96
C ASP A 180 8.32 -7.24 34.29
N ASP A 181 7.45 -7.34 33.27
CA ASP A 181 5.98 -7.35 33.37
C ASP A 181 5.40 -8.74 33.77
N CYS A 182 6.24 -9.75 34.02
CA CYS A 182 5.82 -11.06 34.52
C CYS A 182 5.25 -11.03 35.96
N LYS A 183 5.28 -9.88 36.64
CA LYS A 183 4.80 -9.74 38.01
C LYS A 183 3.30 -9.54 38.03
N LYS A 184 2.63 -10.22 38.94
CA LYS A 184 1.23 -9.97 39.31
C LYS A 184 0.99 -8.47 39.45
N GLN A 185 0.13 -7.92 38.59
CA GLN A 185 -0.18 -6.50 38.54
C GLN A 185 -1.54 -6.25 39.17
N ILE A 186 -1.68 -5.16 39.91
CA ILE A 186 -3.00 -4.73 40.39
C ILE A 186 -3.65 -3.90 39.30
N CYS A 187 -4.77 -4.38 38.78
CA CYS A 187 -5.59 -3.70 37.80
C CYS A 187 -6.94 -3.31 38.42
N ILE A 188 -7.47 -2.14 38.02
CA ILE A 188 -8.85 -1.75 38.29
C ILE A 188 -9.67 -2.17 37.08
N VAL A 189 -10.61 -3.09 37.28
CA VAL A 189 -11.49 -3.60 36.22
C VAL A 189 -12.30 -2.45 35.63
N SER A 190 -12.05 -2.12 34.37
CA SER A 190 -12.86 -1.18 33.60
C SER A 190 -13.99 -1.91 32.88
N ARG A 191 -14.87 -1.19 32.16
CA ARG A 191 -15.97 -1.84 31.42
C ARG A 191 -15.44 -2.66 30.25
N GLU A 192 -14.36 -2.19 29.64
CA GLU A 192 -13.68 -2.84 28.51
C GLU A 192 -13.12 -4.21 28.94
N CYS A 193 -12.74 -4.37 30.21
CA CYS A 193 -12.26 -5.63 30.77
C CYS A 193 -13.31 -6.73 30.94
N LEU A 194 -14.59 -6.40 30.82
CA LEU A 194 -15.68 -7.37 30.99
C LEU A 194 -16.03 -8.09 29.69
N GLN A 195 -15.32 -7.78 28.60
CA GLN A 195 -15.50 -8.42 27.30
C GLN A 195 -14.87 -9.82 27.29
N GLN A 196 -15.63 -10.79 26.80
CA GLN A 196 -15.17 -12.17 26.69
C GLN A 196 -14.12 -12.32 25.57
N THR A 197 -13.19 -13.24 25.76
CA THR A 197 -12.18 -13.57 24.75
C THR A 197 -12.77 -14.49 23.69
N SER A 198 -12.38 -14.33 22.43
CA SER A 198 -12.76 -15.28 21.40
C SER A 198 -12.04 -16.63 21.57
N VAL A 199 -12.66 -17.71 21.11
CA VAL A 199 -12.06 -19.07 21.18
C VAL A 199 -10.83 -19.19 20.28
N SER A 200 -10.84 -18.52 19.13
CA SER A 200 -9.68 -18.38 18.24
C SER A 200 -9.72 -17.01 17.59
N HIS A 201 -8.53 -16.47 17.33
CA HIS A 201 -8.30 -15.20 16.65
C HIS A 201 -7.64 -15.41 15.27
N LEU A 202 -7.32 -16.64 14.87
CA LEU A 202 -6.71 -16.95 13.56
C LEU A 202 -7.72 -17.14 12.42
N CYS A 203 -8.96 -16.69 12.59
CA CYS A 203 -10.01 -16.79 11.58
C CYS A 203 -9.66 -16.01 10.30
N SER A 204 -10.06 -16.54 9.15
CA SER A 204 -9.94 -15.85 7.86
C SER A 204 -10.95 -14.71 7.69
N ASP A 205 -12.12 -14.84 8.31
CA ASP A 205 -13.15 -13.80 8.36
C ASP A 205 -13.48 -13.45 9.81
N MET A 206 -13.31 -12.18 10.18
CA MET A 206 -13.57 -11.69 11.54
C MET A 206 -15.03 -11.83 11.97
N THR A 207 -15.97 -12.06 11.05
CA THR A 207 -17.36 -12.42 11.40
C THR A 207 -17.49 -13.80 12.06
N GLN A 208 -16.44 -14.63 11.97
CA GLN A 208 -16.38 -15.96 12.59
C GLN A 208 -15.82 -15.93 14.01
N LEU A 209 -15.38 -14.76 14.51
CA LEU A 209 -15.00 -14.60 15.92
C LEU A 209 -16.21 -14.93 16.80
N SER A 210 -16.00 -15.74 17.83
CA SER A 210 -17.08 -16.07 18.78
C SER A 210 -17.53 -14.82 19.55
N GLU A 211 -16.59 -13.92 19.84
CA GLU A 211 -16.84 -12.67 20.55
C GLU A 211 -16.35 -11.50 19.70
N LEU A 212 -17.29 -10.76 19.11
CA LEU A 212 -16.97 -9.61 18.27
C LEU A 212 -16.79 -8.35 19.14
N ASN A 213 -15.59 -8.16 19.65
CA ASN A 213 -15.18 -6.99 20.42
C ASN A 213 -13.83 -6.44 19.92
N GLU A 214 -13.54 -5.19 20.30
CA GLU A 214 -12.35 -4.46 19.89
C GLU A 214 -11.04 -5.23 20.15
N PRO A 215 -10.78 -5.81 21.35
CA PRO A 215 -9.55 -6.56 21.57
C PRO A 215 -9.48 -7.85 20.76
N SER A 216 -10.60 -8.56 20.55
CA SER A 216 -10.60 -9.79 19.72
C SER A 216 -10.32 -9.48 18.24
N VAL A 217 -10.87 -8.37 17.72
CA VAL A 217 -10.60 -7.89 16.35
C VAL A 217 -9.13 -7.49 16.21
N LEU A 218 -8.61 -6.71 17.15
CA LEU A 218 -7.20 -6.30 17.15
C LEU A 218 -6.27 -7.52 17.21
N GLU A 219 -6.54 -8.46 18.11
CA GLU A 219 -5.74 -9.68 18.26
C GLU A 219 -5.77 -10.54 16.99
N CYS A 220 -6.93 -10.66 16.33
CA CYS A 220 -7.05 -11.37 15.07
C CYS A 220 -6.13 -10.79 13.98
N ILE A 221 -6.21 -9.48 13.78
CA ILE A 221 -5.35 -8.77 12.81
C ILE A 221 -3.87 -8.93 13.20
N ARG A 222 -3.54 -8.77 14.49
CA ARG A 222 -2.16 -8.83 15.00
C ARG A 222 -1.53 -10.21 14.83
N ARG A 223 -2.25 -11.27 15.17
CA ARG A 223 -1.81 -12.67 15.00
C ARG A 223 -1.62 -13.02 13.54
N ARG A 224 -2.58 -12.70 12.69
CA ARG A 224 -2.47 -12.93 11.25
C ARG A 224 -1.29 -12.16 10.65
N TYR A 225 -1.09 -10.91 11.05
CA TYR A 225 0.06 -10.11 10.63
C TYR A 225 1.40 -10.72 11.06
N SER A 226 1.50 -11.26 12.27
CA SER A 226 2.71 -11.94 12.76
C SER A 226 3.09 -13.17 11.91
N LEU A 227 2.09 -13.81 11.28
CA LEU A 227 2.25 -14.93 10.35
C LEU A 227 2.40 -14.47 8.89
N ASN A 228 2.58 -13.17 8.63
CA ASN A 228 2.60 -12.55 7.30
C ASN A 228 1.29 -12.66 6.49
N LEU A 229 0.17 -12.96 7.15
CA LEU A 229 -1.15 -13.01 6.55
C LEU A 229 -1.78 -11.62 6.60
N ILE A 230 -1.46 -10.80 5.60
CA ILE A 230 -1.85 -9.38 5.60
C ILE A 230 -3.31 -9.11 5.23
N HIS A 231 -3.99 -10.09 4.62
CA HIS A 231 -5.39 -9.97 4.19
C HIS A 231 -6.29 -10.71 5.17
N THR A 232 -7.38 -10.05 5.59
CA THR A 232 -8.40 -10.64 6.48
C THR A 232 -9.77 -10.15 6.06
N PHE A 233 -10.75 -11.05 5.96
CA PHE A 233 -12.13 -10.63 5.69
C PHE A 233 -12.80 -10.05 6.93
N SER A 234 -13.73 -9.13 6.69
CA SER A 234 -14.63 -8.55 7.66
C SER A 234 -16.02 -8.56 7.06
N GLY A 235 -16.60 -9.76 6.92
CA GLY A 235 -17.83 -10.00 6.18
C GLY A 235 -17.67 -9.63 4.70
N LEU A 236 -18.26 -8.51 4.28
CA LEU A 236 -18.26 -8.08 2.88
C LEU A 236 -16.97 -7.33 2.46
N PHE A 237 -16.14 -6.93 3.42
CA PHE A 237 -14.94 -6.15 3.16
C PHE A 237 -13.66 -6.97 3.39
N CYS A 238 -12.56 -6.53 2.77
CA CYS A 238 -11.23 -7.09 2.99
C CYS A 238 -10.37 -6.03 3.68
N VAL A 239 -9.88 -6.35 4.88
CA VAL A 239 -8.91 -5.54 5.62
C VAL A 239 -7.51 -5.98 5.20
N VAL A 240 -6.68 -5.01 4.85
CA VAL A 240 -5.29 -5.23 4.42
C VAL A 240 -4.35 -4.40 5.29
N VAL A 241 -3.38 -5.06 5.92
CA VAL A 241 -2.34 -4.40 6.72
C VAL A 241 -1.05 -4.34 5.93
N ASN A 242 -0.47 -3.15 5.77
CA ASN A 242 0.77 -2.98 5.01
C ASN A 242 1.93 -3.77 5.66
N PRO A 243 2.54 -4.75 4.96
CA PRO A 243 3.65 -5.54 5.52
C PRO A 243 4.97 -4.78 5.64
N TRP A 244 5.13 -3.63 4.97
CA TRP A 244 6.40 -2.89 4.87
C TRP A 244 7.60 -3.72 4.39
N LYS A 245 7.32 -4.85 3.74
CA LYS A 245 8.29 -5.75 3.13
C LYS A 245 7.66 -6.45 1.95
N ASN A 246 8.50 -6.93 1.04
CA ASN A 246 8.03 -7.79 -0.04
C ASN A 246 7.64 -9.16 0.52
N LEU A 247 6.51 -9.70 0.07
CA LEU A 247 6.05 -11.05 0.38
C LEU A 247 6.10 -11.87 -0.92
N PRO A 248 7.24 -12.54 -1.23
CA PRO A 248 7.42 -13.25 -2.48
C PRO A 248 6.32 -14.29 -2.72
N GLY A 249 5.80 -14.33 -3.94
CA GLY A 249 4.74 -15.27 -4.31
C GLY A 249 3.31 -14.80 -4.02
N LEU A 250 3.08 -13.83 -3.12
CA LEU A 250 1.73 -13.40 -2.73
C LEU A 250 0.93 -12.83 -3.91
N TYR A 251 1.59 -12.07 -4.79
CA TYR A 251 0.96 -11.47 -5.97
C TYR A 251 1.41 -12.13 -7.28
N SER A 252 1.88 -13.38 -7.22
CA SER A 252 2.43 -14.07 -8.40
C SER A 252 1.35 -14.40 -9.43
N LYS A 253 1.79 -14.77 -10.65
CA LYS A 253 0.89 -15.20 -11.72
C LYS A 253 0.12 -16.47 -11.32
N GLU A 254 0.75 -17.38 -10.59
CA GLU A 254 0.13 -18.59 -10.06
C GLU A 254 -1.01 -18.24 -9.09
N MET A 255 -0.77 -17.29 -8.17
CA MET A 255 -1.80 -16.82 -7.24
C MET A 255 -2.99 -16.19 -7.98
N ARG A 256 -2.73 -15.36 -9.00
CA ARG A 256 -3.81 -14.79 -9.84
C ARG A 256 -4.66 -15.88 -10.49
N ASN A 257 -4.02 -16.91 -11.05
CA ASN A 257 -4.72 -18.01 -11.73
C ASN A 257 -5.57 -18.85 -10.76
N ILE A 258 -5.13 -19.01 -9.51
CA ILE A 258 -5.90 -19.70 -8.46
C ILE A 258 -7.22 -18.97 -8.22
N TYR A 259 -7.16 -17.67 -7.92
CA TYR A 259 -8.34 -16.87 -7.64
C TYR A 259 -9.27 -16.76 -8.86
N ALA A 260 -8.71 -16.74 -10.08
CA ALA A 260 -9.49 -16.69 -11.31
C ALA A 260 -10.29 -17.98 -11.57
N LYS A 261 -9.81 -19.15 -11.10
CA LYS A 261 -10.48 -20.43 -11.29
C LYS A 261 -11.59 -20.69 -10.26
N ALA A 262 -11.50 -20.13 -9.07
CA ALA A 262 -12.38 -20.47 -7.95
C ALA A 262 -13.87 -20.14 -8.19
N CYS A 263 -14.18 -19.15 -9.05
CA CYS A 263 -15.57 -18.87 -9.43
C CYS A 263 -16.26 -20.06 -10.13
N THR A 264 -15.48 -20.99 -10.73
CA THR A 264 -16.04 -22.18 -11.40
C THR A 264 -16.27 -23.36 -10.45
N THR A 265 -15.61 -23.39 -9.28
CA THR A 265 -15.53 -24.57 -8.42
C THR A 265 -16.28 -24.44 -7.09
N SER A 266 -16.99 -23.33 -6.84
CA SER A 266 -17.68 -23.05 -5.55
C SER A 266 -16.76 -23.22 -4.33
N THR A 267 -15.46 -23.01 -4.50
CA THR A 267 -14.46 -23.21 -3.46
C THR A 267 -14.36 -21.94 -2.62
N GLU A 268 -14.55 -22.05 -1.31
CA GLU A 268 -14.23 -20.98 -0.38
C GLU A 268 -12.72 -20.73 -0.40
N LEU A 269 -12.31 -19.57 -0.92
CA LEU A 269 -10.90 -19.17 -0.94
C LEU A 269 -10.55 -18.28 0.26
N PRO A 270 -9.28 -18.31 0.71
CA PRO A 270 -8.80 -17.42 1.76
C PRO A 270 -8.86 -15.94 1.38
N PRO A 271 -8.74 -15.02 2.36
CA PRO A 271 -8.78 -13.59 2.12
C PRO A 271 -7.63 -13.13 1.23
N HIS A 272 -7.96 -12.38 0.18
CA HIS A 272 -6.99 -11.76 -0.71
C HIS A 272 -7.64 -10.64 -1.52
N VAL A 273 -6.89 -9.61 -1.94
CA VAL A 273 -7.43 -8.56 -2.83
C VAL A 273 -7.89 -9.10 -4.19
N PHE A 274 -7.31 -10.21 -4.65
CA PHE A 274 -7.74 -10.90 -5.86
C PHE A 274 -9.14 -11.49 -5.75
N PHE A 275 -9.58 -11.87 -4.55
CA PHE A 275 -10.96 -12.29 -4.31
C PHE A 275 -11.94 -11.14 -4.57
N VAL A 276 -11.62 -9.94 -4.07
CA VAL A 276 -12.41 -8.73 -4.27
C VAL A 276 -12.45 -8.36 -5.76
N ALA A 277 -11.29 -8.41 -6.43
CA ALA A 277 -11.18 -8.14 -7.86
C ALA A 277 -11.97 -9.16 -8.71
N GLN A 278 -11.89 -10.45 -8.36
CA GLN A 278 -12.66 -11.51 -9.03
C GLN A 278 -14.16 -11.31 -8.85
N SER A 279 -14.61 -11.04 -7.62
CA SER A 279 -16.03 -10.81 -7.33
C SER A 279 -16.58 -9.63 -8.13
N ALA A 280 -15.82 -8.54 -8.27
CA ALA A 280 -16.21 -7.42 -9.13
C ALA A 280 -16.21 -7.82 -10.61
N PHE A 281 -15.23 -8.59 -11.08
CA PHE A 281 -15.19 -9.07 -12.46
C PHE A 281 -16.36 -9.99 -12.80
N ASP A 282 -16.78 -10.85 -11.87
CA ASP A 282 -17.94 -11.74 -12.03
C ASP A 282 -19.26 -10.93 -12.11
N GLY A 283 -19.37 -9.85 -11.34
CA GLY A 283 -20.46 -8.88 -11.46
C GLY A 283 -20.53 -8.23 -12.84
N ILE A 284 -19.38 -7.91 -13.44
CA ILE A 284 -19.27 -7.37 -14.80
C ILE A 284 -19.57 -8.43 -15.87
N CYS A 285 -19.23 -9.70 -15.62
CA CYS A 285 -19.50 -10.82 -16.53
C CYS A 285 -20.90 -11.43 -16.36
N SER A 286 -21.70 -10.88 -15.46
CA SER A 286 -23.07 -11.35 -15.21
C SER A 286 -23.96 -11.18 -16.44
N PRO A 287 -24.99 -12.04 -16.61
CA PRO A 287 -25.85 -11.97 -17.79
C PRO A 287 -26.54 -10.60 -17.90
N PRO A 288 -26.90 -10.16 -19.13
CA PRO A 288 -27.42 -8.81 -19.36
C PRO A 288 -28.62 -8.39 -18.51
N SER A 289 -29.39 -9.37 -17.99
CA SER A 289 -30.54 -9.13 -17.12
C SER A 289 -30.18 -8.59 -15.73
N VAL A 290 -28.95 -8.80 -15.26
CA VAL A 290 -28.45 -8.40 -13.92
C VAL A 290 -27.11 -7.67 -14.00
N LEU A 291 -26.65 -7.34 -15.21
CA LEU A 291 -25.40 -6.64 -15.46
C LEU A 291 -25.43 -5.25 -14.80
N THR A 292 -24.44 -4.98 -13.95
CA THR A 292 -24.29 -3.70 -13.26
C THR A 292 -22.83 -3.30 -13.19
N SER A 293 -22.56 -1.99 -13.29
CA SER A 293 -21.22 -1.45 -13.07
C SER A 293 -20.76 -1.73 -11.65
N GLN A 294 -19.49 -2.11 -11.51
CA GLN A 294 -18.87 -2.41 -10.22
C GLN A 294 -17.86 -1.33 -9.84
N SER A 295 -17.72 -1.09 -8.54
CA SER A 295 -16.74 -0.13 -8.00
C SER A 295 -15.98 -0.77 -6.85
N ILE A 296 -14.65 -0.66 -6.88
CA ILE A 296 -13.79 -1.04 -5.76
C ILE A 296 -13.25 0.25 -5.13
N LEU A 297 -13.61 0.49 -3.87
CA LEU A 297 -13.11 1.62 -3.09
C LEU A 297 -12.03 1.13 -2.12
N ILE A 298 -10.85 1.75 -2.16
CA ILE A 298 -9.75 1.45 -1.26
C ILE A 298 -9.53 2.63 -0.32
N THR A 299 -9.83 2.45 0.96
CA THR A 299 -9.70 3.47 1.99
C THR A 299 -8.46 3.25 2.85
N GLY A 300 -8.07 4.26 3.61
CA GLY A 300 -6.94 4.20 4.55
C GLY A 300 -6.13 5.49 4.58
N GLU A 301 -5.36 5.66 5.65
CA GLU A 301 -4.46 6.82 5.82
C GLU A 301 -3.29 6.79 4.82
N SER A 302 -2.47 7.86 4.81
CA SER A 302 -1.26 7.87 3.99
C SER A 302 -0.31 6.74 4.42
N GLY A 303 0.31 6.06 3.46
CA GLY A 303 1.19 4.91 3.76
C GLY A 303 0.47 3.57 4.01
N ALA A 304 -0.87 3.54 4.07
CA ALA A 304 -1.62 2.29 4.30
C ALA A 304 -1.56 1.27 3.13
N GLY A 305 -0.95 1.62 2.00
CA GLY A 305 -0.81 0.71 0.85
C GLY A 305 -1.92 0.78 -0.20
N LYS A 306 -2.70 1.87 -0.24
CA LYS A 306 -3.81 2.05 -1.20
C LYS A 306 -3.38 1.89 -2.65
N THR A 307 -2.34 2.64 -3.07
CA THR A 307 -1.81 2.64 -4.44
C THR A 307 -1.35 1.25 -4.87
N GLU A 308 -0.67 0.54 -3.99
CA GLU A 308 -0.17 -0.81 -4.27
C GLU A 308 -1.33 -1.79 -4.51
N ASN A 309 -2.33 -1.78 -3.62
CA ASN A 309 -3.51 -2.62 -3.79
C ASN A 309 -4.29 -2.28 -5.07
N THR A 310 -4.43 -0.99 -5.42
CA THR A 310 -5.02 -0.56 -6.71
C THR A 310 -4.26 -1.17 -7.88
N ARG A 311 -2.92 -1.10 -7.88
CA ARG A 311 -2.08 -1.67 -8.93
C ARG A 311 -2.29 -3.19 -9.06
N ARG A 312 -2.24 -3.93 -7.95
CA ARG A 312 -2.44 -5.39 -7.95
C ARG A 312 -3.82 -5.80 -8.44
N ILE A 313 -4.86 -5.04 -8.10
CA ILE A 313 -6.23 -5.26 -8.59
C ILE A 313 -6.33 -5.02 -10.09
N ILE A 314 -5.74 -3.94 -10.62
CA ILE A 314 -5.71 -3.66 -12.06
C ILE A 314 -4.98 -4.76 -12.82
N GLU A 315 -3.80 -5.17 -12.34
CA GLU A 315 -3.04 -6.28 -12.94
C GLU A 315 -3.84 -7.60 -12.94
N TYR A 316 -4.61 -7.86 -11.89
CA TYR A 316 -5.49 -9.01 -11.80
C TYR A 316 -6.61 -8.95 -12.85
N LEU A 317 -7.35 -7.84 -12.92
CA LEU A 317 -8.45 -7.66 -13.86
C LEU A 317 -8.00 -7.77 -15.32
N ILE A 318 -6.84 -7.19 -15.65
CA ILE A 318 -6.17 -7.35 -16.94
C ILE A 318 -5.91 -8.84 -17.23
N ASN A 319 -5.32 -9.55 -16.28
CA ASN A 319 -4.95 -10.95 -16.47
C ASN A 319 -6.16 -11.85 -16.71
N VAL A 320 -7.21 -11.71 -15.91
CA VAL A 320 -8.44 -12.49 -16.07
C VAL A 320 -9.13 -12.13 -17.38
N SER A 321 -9.20 -10.84 -17.73
CA SER A 321 -9.76 -10.40 -19.00
C SER A 321 -9.03 -10.99 -20.23
N GLY A 322 -7.69 -11.07 -20.18
CA GLY A 322 -6.88 -11.70 -21.21
C GLY A 322 -7.20 -13.18 -21.42
N ASN A 323 -7.46 -13.93 -20.35
CA ASN A 323 -7.84 -15.34 -20.42
C ASN A 323 -9.19 -15.55 -21.13
N TYR A 324 -10.14 -14.61 -20.99
CA TYR A 324 -11.42 -14.66 -21.70
C TYR A 324 -11.24 -14.32 -23.19
N SER A 325 -10.31 -13.43 -23.53
CA SER A 325 -10.02 -13.09 -24.92
C SER A 325 -9.34 -14.20 -25.72
N GLN A 326 -8.66 -15.17 -25.08
CA GLN A 326 -8.04 -16.30 -25.79
C GLN A 326 -9.05 -17.33 -26.34
N LYS A 327 -10.33 -17.22 -25.96
CA LYS A 327 -11.41 -18.04 -26.54
C LYS A 327 -11.83 -17.58 -27.94
N THR A 328 -11.33 -16.44 -28.41
CA THR A 328 -11.48 -15.95 -29.78
C THR A 328 -10.09 -15.71 -30.40
N PRO A 329 -9.64 -16.52 -31.36
CA PRO A 329 -8.37 -16.27 -32.01
C PRO A 329 -8.56 -15.07 -32.94
N ASN A 330 -7.85 -13.96 -32.72
CA ASN A 330 -7.34 -13.12 -33.82
C ASN A 330 -6.42 -11.96 -33.38
N LEU A 331 -5.26 -11.94 -34.06
CA LEU A 331 -4.65 -10.81 -34.77
C LEU A 331 -4.57 -9.48 -34.01
N ASN A 332 -3.50 -9.27 -33.23
CA ASN A 332 -2.86 -7.95 -33.05
C ASN A 332 -1.52 -8.12 -32.30
N GLU A 333 -0.54 -8.76 -32.92
CA GLU A 333 0.84 -8.87 -32.39
C GLU A 333 1.66 -7.56 -32.55
N GLY A 334 1.02 -6.44 -32.89
CA GLY A 334 1.72 -5.18 -33.19
C GLY A 334 1.26 -3.94 -32.42
N ARG A 335 0.17 -4.01 -31.63
CA ARG A 335 -0.25 -2.91 -30.75
C ARG A 335 0.12 -3.28 -29.32
N LYS A 336 0.89 -2.42 -28.64
CA LYS A 336 1.08 -2.53 -27.18
C LYS A 336 -0.30 -2.61 -26.54
N SER A 337 -0.53 -3.61 -25.71
CA SER A 337 -1.86 -3.87 -25.15
C SER A 337 -2.29 -2.70 -24.26
N ILE A 338 -3.59 -2.44 -24.22
CA ILE A 338 -4.21 -1.43 -23.33
C ILE A 338 -3.69 -1.60 -21.90
N ASP A 339 -3.45 -2.85 -21.50
CA ASP A 339 -2.82 -3.28 -20.26
C ASP A 339 -1.48 -2.58 -19.97
N SER A 340 -0.56 -2.64 -20.94
CA SER A 340 0.77 -2.02 -20.81
C SER A 340 0.69 -0.50 -20.74
N ALA A 341 -0.22 0.11 -21.51
CA ALA A 341 -0.46 1.55 -21.47
C ALA A 341 -1.03 1.99 -20.11
N LEU A 342 -1.95 1.23 -19.53
CA LEU A 342 -2.54 1.56 -18.23
C LEU A 342 -1.51 1.50 -17.10
N LEU A 343 -0.65 0.48 -17.09
CA LEU A 343 0.44 0.38 -16.10
C LEU A 343 1.47 1.50 -16.29
N ALA A 344 1.84 1.81 -17.54
CA ALA A 344 2.73 2.91 -17.85
C ALA A 344 2.16 4.28 -17.43
N ALA A 345 0.86 4.52 -17.67
CA ALA A 345 0.17 5.73 -17.21
C ALA A 345 0.23 5.87 -15.68
N GLY A 346 0.09 4.75 -14.95
CA GLY A 346 0.31 4.71 -13.51
C GLY A 346 1.68 5.23 -13.09
N THR A 347 2.75 4.68 -13.67
CA THR A 347 4.14 5.08 -13.40
C THR A 347 4.39 6.57 -13.69
N VAL A 348 3.87 7.09 -14.82
CA VAL A 348 3.98 8.52 -15.15
C VAL A 348 3.24 9.36 -14.13
N LEU A 349 2.00 9.03 -13.80
CA LEU A 349 1.22 9.77 -12.80
C LEU A 349 1.84 9.74 -11.41
N GLU A 350 2.56 8.67 -11.05
CA GLU A 350 3.32 8.63 -9.80
C GLU A 350 4.53 9.56 -9.84
N ALA A 351 5.26 9.63 -10.96
CA ALA A 351 6.37 10.59 -11.11
C ALA A 351 5.89 12.04 -10.91
N PHE A 352 4.77 12.42 -11.53
CA PHE A 352 4.24 13.79 -11.49
C PHE A 352 3.39 14.10 -10.25
N GLY A 353 2.86 13.07 -9.60
CA GLY A 353 1.81 13.21 -8.61
C GLY A 353 2.16 12.74 -7.20
N ASN A 354 3.26 12.02 -7.06
CA ASN A 354 3.72 11.54 -5.76
C ASN A 354 4.94 12.33 -5.29
N ALA A 355 5.09 12.39 -3.98
CA ALA A 355 6.20 13.00 -3.31
C ALA A 355 6.52 12.25 -2.02
N GLN A 356 7.77 12.36 -1.57
CA GLN A 356 8.16 11.89 -0.24
C GLN A 356 7.62 12.83 0.83
N THR A 357 7.04 12.26 1.87
CA THR A 357 6.69 12.94 3.12
C THR A 357 7.35 12.25 4.30
N ILE A 358 7.28 12.87 5.49
CA ILE A 358 7.76 12.28 6.74
C ILE A 358 7.17 10.89 7.09
N HIS A 359 6.04 10.51 6.47
CA HIS A 359 5.34 9.26 6.75
C HIS A 359 5.36 8.26 5.59
N ASN A 360 5.68 8.70 4.37
CA ASN A 360 5.60 7.87 3.18
C ASN A 360 6.48 8.43 2.06
N ASP A 361 7.40 7.61 1.57
CA ASP A 361 8.37 7.99 0.54
C ASP A 361 7.78 8.20 -0.85
N ASN A 362 6.62 7.60 -1.12
CA ASN A 362 5.92 7.69 -2.39
C ASN A 362 4.44 8.03 -2.17
N SER A 363 4.18 9.09 -1.40
CA SER A 363 2.82 9.53 -1.07
C SER A 363 2.13 10.12 -2.29
N SER A 364 1.01 9.52 -2.71
CA SER A 364 0.13 10.12 -3.73
C SER A 364 -0.44 11.44 -3.22
N ARG A 365 -0.16 12.54 -3.93
CA ARG A 365 -0.68 13.89 -3.65
C ARG A 365 -1.69 14.35 -4.70
N LEU A 366 -2.23 13.39 -5.43
CA LEU A 366 -3.40 13.54 -6.29
C LEU A 366 -4.34 12.34 -6.11
N GLY A 367 -5.64 12.58 -6.20
CA GLY A 367 -6.67 11.54 -6.25
C GLY A 367 -6.77 10.97 -7.66
N LYS A 368 -6.95 9.64 -7.78
CA LYS A 368 -7.11 8.93 -9.06
C LYS A 368 -8.42 8.15 -9.04
N PHE A 369 -9.25 8.34 -10.06
CA PHE A 369 -10.40 7.49 -10.34
C PHE A 369 -10.17 6.77 -11.67
N ILE A 370 -10.05 5.45 -11.63
CA ILE A 370 -9.71 4.64 -12.79
C ILE A 370 -10.95 3.89 -13.23
N ARG A 371 -11.44 4.19 -14.43
CA ARG A 371 -12.57 3.50 -15.07
C ARG A 371 -12.04 2.51 -16.09
N LEU A 372 -12.45 1.25 -15.95
CA LEU A 372 -12.17 0.19 -16.92
C LEU A 372 -13.47 -0.23 -17.58
N GLU A 373 -13.51 -0.21 -18.91
CA GLU A 373 -14.68 -0.64 -19.68
C GLU A 373 -14.45 -2.03 -20.26
N PHE A 374 -15.42 -2.92 -20.05
CA PHE A 374 -15.37 -4.29 -20.55
C PHE A 374 -16.47 -4.53 -21.59
N GLU A 375 -16.16 -5.34 -22.59
CA GLU A 375 -17.13 -5.86 -23.56
C GLU A 375 -17.91 -7.04 -22.98
N ASN A 376 -19.05 -7.35 -23.61
CA ASN A 376 -19.79 -8.59 -23.34
C ASN A 376 -18.85 -9.79 -23.52
N GLY A 377 -18.66 -10.57 -22.46
CA GLY A 377 -17.69 -11.67 -22.43
C GLY A 377 -16.40 -11.37 -21.66
N GLY A 378 -16.27 -10.20 -21.03
CA GLY A 378 -15.23 -9.90 -20.05
C GLY A 378 -13.90 -9.39 -20.64
N ARG A 379 -13.86 -9.05 -21.94
CA ARG A 379 -12.68 -8.49 -22.59
C ARG A 379 -12.55 -6.98 -22.28
N LEU A 380 -11.37 -6.53 -21.86
CA LEU A 380 -11.06 -5.14 -21.60
C LEU A 380 -11.07 -4.37 -22.93
N ARG A 381 -11.88 -3.31 -22.99
CA ARG A 381 -12.10 -2.48 -24.17
C ARG A 381 -11.36 -1.15 -24.10
N SER A 382 -11.44 -0.50 -22.94
CA SER A 382 -10.85 0.83 -22.74
C SER A 382 -10.54 1.05 -21.26
N ALA A 383 -9.68 2.04 -20.99
CA ALA A 383 -9.37 2.50 -19.65
C ALA A 383 -9.28 4.03 -19.65
N CYS A 384 -9.79 4.66 -18.59
CA CYS A 384 -9.75 6.11 -18.38
C CYS A 384 -9.30 6.40 -16.95
N ILE A 385 -8.45 7.41 -16.78
CA ILE A 385 -7.98 7.86 -15.47
C ILE A 385 -8.36 9.32 -15.31
N ASP A 386 -9.27 9.59 -14.36
CA ASP A 386 -9.62 10.94 -13.95
C ASP A 386 -8.80 11.31 -12.71
N CYS A 387 -8.12 12.45 -12.76
CA CYS A 387 -7.27 12.94 -11.68
C CYS A 387 -7.92 14.14 -10.98
N TYR A 388 -7.86 14.17 -9.65
CA TYR A 388 -8.49 15.20 -8.83
C TYR A 388 -7.53 15.72 -7.75
N LEU A 389 -7.72 16.98 -7.36
CA LEU A 389 -7.08 17.58 -6.17
C LEU A 389 -5.56 17.38 -6.09
N LEU A 390 -4.84 17.70 -7.16
CA LEU A 390 -3.37 17.78 -7.10
C LEU A 390 -2.95 18.86 -6.10
N GLU A 391 -2.09 18.53 -5.15
CA GLU A 391 -1.51 19.47 -4.19
C GLU A 391 -0.52 20.44 -4.86
N LYS A 392 -1.04 21.41 -5.60
CA LYS A 392 -0.25 22.39 -6.38
C LYS A 392 0.67 23.24 -5.49
N SER A 393 0.28 23.51 -4.24
CA SER A 393 1.08 24.28 -3.28
C SER A 393 2.47 23.67 -3.05
N ARG A 394 2.59 22.34 -3.13
CA ARG A 394 3.86 21.62 -2.97
C ARG A 394 4.92 22.02 -3.99
N VAL A 395 4.51 22.48 -5.17
CA VAL A 395 5.45 22.90 -6.23
C VAL A 395 6.33 24.05 -5.74
N VAL A 396 5.76 24.99 -4.97
CA VAL A 396 6.45 26.21 -4.54
C VAL A 396 6.89 26.19 -3.08
N CYS A 397 6.27 25.35 -2.24
CA CYS A 397 6.55 25.27 -0.82
C CYS A 397 6.52 23.81 -0.32
N GLN A 398 7.53 23.38 0.42
CA GLN A 398 7.56 22.06 1.05
C GLN A 398 7.65 22.19 2.58
N ASN A 399 6.98 21.28 3.28
CA ASN A 399 7.13 21.18 4.73
C ASN A 399 8.53 20.66 5.09
N PRO A 400 9.02 20.95 6.31
CA PRO A 400 10.25 20.34 6.81
C PRO A 400 10.17 18.81 6.79
N GLY A 401 11.16 18.15 6.20
CA GLY A 401 11.23 16.69 6.01
C GLY A 401 10.58 16.16 4.73
N ASP A 402 9.81 16.98 4.01
CA ASP A 402 9.13 16.59 2.77
C ASP A 402 9.96 16.91 1.52
N ARG A 403 9.72 16.17 0.42
CA ARG A 403 10.18 16.52 -0.93
C ARG A 403 9.10 17.20 -1.75
N ASN A 404 9.52 17.84 -2.83
CA ASN A 404 8.64 18.16 -3.96
C ASN A 404 8.28 16.89 -4.75
N PHE A 405 7.51 17.01 -5.82
CA PHE A 405 7.15 15.88 -6.70
C PHE A 405 8.40 15.19 -7.28
N HIS A 406 8.35 13.86 -7.36
CA HIS A 406 9.50 13.06 -7.80
C HIS A 406 10.03 13.45 -9.19
N ILE A 407 9.14 13.87 -10.10
CA ILE A 407 9.50 14.26 -11.46
C ILE A 407 10.62 15.30 -11.52
N PHE A 408 10.67 16.26 -10.57
CA PHE A 408 11.69 17.30 -10.58
C PHE A 408 13.08 16.73 -10.28
N TYR A 409 13.19 15.83 -9.30
CA TYR A 409 14.45 15.21 -8.93
C TYR A 409 14.91 14.17 -9.95
N ARG A 410 13.97 13.36 -10.46
CA ARG A 410 14.18 12.41 -11.56
C ARG A 410 14.67 13.11 -12.82
N LEU A 411 14.11 14.29 -13.14
CA LEU A 411 14.54 15.13 -14.25
C LEU A 411 16.00 15.56 -14.12
N LEU A 412 16.44 15.95 -12.93
CA LEU A 412 17.80 16.44 -12.70
C LEU A 412 18.84 15.32 -12.68
N LYS A 413 18.48 14.13 -12.18
CA LYS A 413 19.38 12.97 -12.13
C LYS A 413 19.47 12.21 -13.45
N ASN A 414 18.38 12.12 -14.21
CA ASN A 414 18.38 11.39 -15.48
C ASN A 414 18.83 12.31 -16.64
N SER A 415 20.04 12.04 -17.17
CA SER A 415 20.62 12.80 -18.28
C SER A 415 19.76 12.77 -19.57
N SER A 416 18.97 11.71 -19.78
CA SER A 416 18.03 11.67 -20.92
C SER A 416 16.88 12.65 -20.76
N PHE A 417 16.51 12.99 -19.53
CA PHE A 417 15.47 13.97 -19.22
C PHE A 417 15.97 15.41 -19.37
N LEU A 418 17.27 15.65 -19.17
CA LEU A 418 17.92 16.93 -19.52
C LEU A 418 18.30 17.04 -21.01
N ALA A 419 18.13 15.98 -21.81
CA ALA A 419 18.56 15.93 -23.21
C ALA A 419 17.77 16.82 -24.19
N SER A 420 16.88 17.71 -23.73
CA SER A 420 16.37 18.79 -24.59
C SER A 420 17.51 19.77 -24.87
N ASP A 421 17.82 19.99 -26.15
CA ASP A 421 18.82 20.97 -26.59
C ASP A 421 18.60 22.36 -25.97
N LYS A 422 17.35 22.76 -25.73
CA LYS A 422 17.05 24.07 -25.12
C LYS A 422 17.27 24.06 -23.61
N ALA A 423 16.77 23.03 -22.92
CA ALA A 423 16.96 22.91 -21.47
C ALA A 423 18.46 22.82 -21.14
N GLN A 424 19.22 22.02 -21.89
CA GLN A 424 20.67 21.92 -21.73
C GLN A 424 21.37 23.24 -22.05
N LYS A 425 20.98 23.97 -23.10
CA LYS A 425 21.55 25.30 -23.40
C LYS A 425 21.29 26.30 -22.28
N ILE A 426 20.09 26.32 -21.72
CA ILE A 426 19.72 27.21 -20.61
C ILE A 426 20.49 26.81 -19.34
N ALA A 427 20.51 25.52 -19.01
CA ALA A 427 21.27 24.99 -17.88
C ALA A 427 22.76 25.32 -18.00
N ASN A 428 23.37 25.08 -19.16
CA ASN A 428 24.76 25.41 -19.43
C ASN A 428 25.03 26.92 -19.29
N LYS A 429 24.11 27.77 -19.77
CA LYS A 429 24.23 29.23 -19.66
C LYS A 429 24.13 29.73 -18.22
N ILE A 430 23.32 29.08 -17.38
CA ILE A 430 23.03 29.50 -16.01
C ILE A 430 23.99 28.88 -14.99
N PHE A 431 24.42 27.63 -15.19
CA PHE A 431 25.14 26.82 -14.20
C PHE A 431 26.55 26.36 -14.65
N GLY A 432 26.99 26.71 -15.86
CA GLY A 432 28.41 26.62 -16.25
C GLY A 432 28.99 25.20 -16.35
N TYR A 433 28.35 24.31 -17.13
CA TYR A 433 28.80 22.93 -17.42
C TYR A 433 28.89 21.97 -16.22
N SER A 434 28.42 22.37 -15.04
CA SER A 434 28.36 21.50 -13.86
C SER A 434 27.06 20.68 -13.82
N LEU A 435 27.09 19.55 -13.10
CA LEU A 435 25.89 18.75 -12.80
C LEU A 435 24.88 19.65 -12.07
N VAL A 436 23.66 19.78 -12.60
CA VAL A 436 22.65 20.64 -11.98
C VAL A 436 21.98 19.89 -10.84
N GLU A 437 22.34 20.22 -9.61
CA GLU A 437 21.78 19.59 -8.41
C GLU A 437 20.46 20.22 -7.98
N ALA A 438 19.61 19.43 -7.30
CA ALA A 438 18.32 19.89 -6.81
C ALA A 438 18.44 21.03 -5.80
N ASP A 439 19.52 21.02 -4.98
CA ASP A 439 19.74 21.99 -3.91
C ASP A 439 19.98 23.42 -4.42
N LEU A 440 20.30 23.58 -5.70
CA LEU A 440 20.43 24.88 -6.36
C LEU A 440 19.09 25.57 -6.62
N PHE A 441 17.97 24.85 -6.53
CA PHE A 441 16.64 25.37 -6.78
C PHE A 441 15.88 25.59 -5.49
N ARG A 442 15.48 26.85 -5.26
CA ARG A 442 14.64 27.21 -4.10
C ARG A 442 13.36 26.37 -4.01
N PHE A 443 12.76 25.93 -5.11
CA PHE A 443 11.56 25.08 -5.06
C PHE A 443 11.83 23.60 -4.76
N LEU A 444 13.08 23.16 -4.63
CA LEU A 444 13.42 21.76 -4.39
C LEU A 444 14.19 21.53 -3.08
N ASN A 445 14.73 22.60 -2.45
CA ASN A 445 15.65 22.52 -1.33
C ASN A 445 15.06 22.93 0.05
N GLN A 446 13.76 23.22 0.12
CA GLN A 446 13.13 23.77 1.34
C GLN A 446 12.89 22.71 2.42
N GLY A 447 12.75 21.45 2.02
CA GLY A 447 12.43 20.34 2.92
C GLY A 447 13.57 19.91 3.83
N ASN A 448 14.83 20.26 3.51
CA ASN A 448 16.03 19.85 4.26
C ASN A 448 16.06 18.33 4.60
N ILE A 449 15.90 17.49 3.57
CA ILE A 449 15.69 16.03 3.69
C ILE A 449 16.91 15.32 4.28
N ALA A 450 18.12 15.84 4.01
CA ALA A 450 19.39 15.20 4.37
C ALA A 450 19.62 15.07 5.88
N GLU A 451 19.03 15.94 6.72
CA GLU A 451 19.27 15.93 8.17
C GLU A 451 18.14 15.26 8.98
N LYS A 452 16.94 15.04 8.41
CA LYS A 452 15.75 14.69 9.21
C LYS A 452 14.89 13.55 8.67
N SER A 453 15.07 13.13 7.42
CA SER A 453 14.33 11.98 6.90
C SER A 453 15.16 10.71 7.06
N VAL A 454 14.69 9.79 7.92
CA VAL A 454 15.20 8.41 8.00
C VAL A 454 15.16 7.72 6.62
N HIS A 455 14.35 8.26 5.71
CA HIS A 455 14.01 7.65 4.43
C HIS A 455 14.64 8.29 3.18
N ALA A 456 15.53 9.27 3.33
CA ALA A 456 16.20 9.90 2.18
C ALA A 456 16.90 8.88 1.25
N LYS A 457 17.28 7.71 1.78
CA LYS A 457 18.01 6.63 1.09
C LYS A 457 17.11 5.66 0.29
N PHE A 458 15.78 5.72 0.37
CA PHE A 458 14.89 4.73 -0.28
C PHE A 458 14.39 5.13 -1.67
N VAL A 459 14.58 6.38 -2.11
CA VAL A 459 14.11 6.84 -3.42
C VAL A 459 15.29 6.99 -4.38
N ASP A 460 15.46 6.02 -5.28
CA ASP A 460 16.41 6.13 -6.39
C ASP A 460 15.80 6.97 -7.53
N ASP A 461 16.17 8.26 -7.57
CA ASP A 461 15.70 9.19 -8.60
C ASP A 461 16.28 8.89 -9.98
N LEU A 462 17.45 8.25 -10.08
CA LEU A 462 18.04 7.90 -11.37
C LEU A 462 17.26 6.76 -12.01
N GLU A 463 17.03 5.69 -11.25
CA GLU A 463 16.27 4.54 -11.74
C GLU A 463 14.81 4.91 -11.97
N GLY A 464 14.17 5.60 -11.01
CA GLY A 464 12.80 6.10 -11.17
C GLY A 464 12.67 7.06 -12.37
N GLY A 465 13.72 7.81 -12.70
CA GLY A 465 13.78 8.63 -13.91
C GLY A 465 13.84 7.81 -15.19
N ARG A 466 14.56 6.69 -15.23
CA ARG A 466 14.59 5.76 -16.37
C ARG A 466 13.25 5.07 -16.58
N GLU A 467 12.65 4.57 -15.50
CA GLU A 467 11.32 3.95 -15.53
C GLU A 467 10.26 4.92 -16.05
N THR A 468 10.32 6.19 -15.63
CA THR A 468 9.39 7.23 -16.09
C THR A 468 9.55 7.47 -17.60
N GLU A 469 10.79 7.58 -18.11
CA GLU A 469 11.03 7.75 -19.54
C GLU A 469 10.55 6.54 -20.35
N GLN A 470 10.83 5.32 -19.88
CA GLN A 470 10.35 4.10 -20.51
C GLN A 470 8.81 4.03 -20.52
N ALA A 471 8.14 4.47 -19.45
CA ALA A 471 6.70 4.54 -19.38
C ALA A 471 6.13 5.56 -20.37
N ILE A 472 6.74 6.74 -20.50
CA ILE A 472 6.35 7.75 -21.49
C ILE A 472 6.51 7.20 -22.93
N ASP A 473 7.58 6.43 -23.20
CA ASP A 473 7.77 5.74 -24.48
C ASP A 473 6.75 4.62 -24.72
N GLN A 474 6.28 3.96 -23.66
CA GLN A 474 5.19 2.98 -23.74
C GLN A 474 3.84 3.63 -24.07
N LEU A 475 3.64 4.89 -23.66
CA LEU A 475 2.47 5.69 -23.97
C LEU A 475 2.54 6.38 -25.34
N GLU A 476 3.59 6.13 -26.12
CA GLU A 476 3.76 6.64 -27.49
C GLU A 476 3.85 8.17 -27.61
N PHE A 477 4.34 8.85 -26.57
CA PHE A 477 4.64 10.29 -26.65
C PHE A 477 5.75 10.54 -27.68
N THR A 478 5.53 11.50 -28.56
CA THR A 478 6.51 11.92 -29.56
C THR A 478 7.72 12.57 -28.91
N LEU A 479 8.86 12.57 -29.61
CA LEU A 479 10.08 13.26 -29.14
C LEU A 479 9.83 14.74 -28.81
N ASN A 480 8.96 15.40 -29.58
CA ASN A 480 8.60 16.80 -29.35
C ASN A 480 7.79 16.98 -28.05
N GLU A 481 6.80 16.13 -27.80
CA GLU A 481 6.01 16.17 -26.55
C GLU A 481 6.88 15.90 -25.33
N LYS A 482 7.80 14.92 -25.43
CA LYS A 482 8.79 14.67 -24.37
C LYS A 482 9.67 15.88 -24.13
N SER A 483 10.14 16.56 -25.18
CA SER A 483 10.92 17.81 -25.04
C SER A 483 10.11 18.92 -24.37
N TRP A 484 8.83 19.09 -24.72
CA TRP A 484 7.96 20.10 -24.09
C TRP A 484 7.74 19.83 -22.61
N ILE A 485 7.49 18.58 -22.23
CA ILE A 485 7.34 18.18 -20.82
C ILE A 485 8.60 18.57 -20.03
N ARG A 486 9.78 18.21 -20.56
CA ARG A 486 11.08 18.54 -19.94
C ARG A 486 11.29 20.05 -19.80
N GLU A 487 11.05 20.79 -20.89
CA GLU A 487 11.18 22.24 -20.92
C GLU A 487 10.23 22.93 -19.91
N LEU A 488 8.99 22.46 -19.80
CA LEU A 488 8.00 22.99 -18.86
C LEU A 488 8.40 22.69 -17.40
N MET A 489 8.79 21.46 -17.09
CA MET A 489 9.22 21.10 -15.73
C MET A 489 10.47 21.87 -15.31
N PHE A 490 11.43 22.03 -16.21
CA PHE A 490 12.63 22.83 -15.96
C PHE A 490 12.31 24.32 -15.79
N ALA A 491 11.40 24.87 -16.60
CA ALA A 491 10.95 26.25 -16.45
C ALA A 491 10.27 26.49 -15.09
N CYS A 492 9.44 25.55 -14.61
CA CYS A 492 8.78 25.65 -13.31
C CYS A 492 9.78 25.82 -12.16
N ILE A 493 10.86 25.03 -12.12
CA ILE A 493 11.87 25.12 -11.06
C ILE A 493 12.79 26.34 -11.24
N LEU A 494 12.99 26.81 -12.47
CA LEU A 494 13.75 28.04 -12.75
C LEU A 494 13.05 29.31 -12.29
N LEU A 495 11.70 29.36 -12.28
CA LEU A 495 10.95 30.50 -11.77
C LEU A 495 11.34 30.85 -10.32
N ALA A 496 11.72 29.85 -9.54
CA ALA A 496 12.18 30.01 -8.16
C ALA A 496 13.51 30.76 -8.02
N LYS A 497 14.36 30.75 -9.07
CA LYS A 497 15.64 31.45 -9.09
C LYS A 497 15.47 32.95 -9.36
N TYR A 498 14.44 33.33 -10.11
CA TYR A 498 14.07 34.72 -10.32
C TYR A 498 13.20 35.23 -9.15
N VAL A 499 13.71 35.12 -7.93
CA VAL A 499 13.31 36.09 -6.90
C VAL A 499 13.93 37.40 -7.32
N LEU A 500 13.08 38.40 -7.49
CA LEU A 500 13.33 39.73 -8.00
C LEU A 500 14.38 40.47 -7.15
N GLU A 501 15.66 40.18 -7.32
CA GLU A 501 16.72 41.01 -6.73
C GLU A 501 16.76 42.42 -7.36
N ASN A 502 16.12 42.62 -8.53
CA ASN A 502 16.20 43.86 -9.32
C ASN A 502 14.85 44.42 -9.80
N VAL A 503 13.84 44.54 -8.94
CA VAL A 503 12.68 45.42 -9.27
C VAL A 503 12.99 46.89 -8.98
N ARG A 504 13.92 47.19 -8.07
CA ARG A 504 14.42 48.56 -7.85
C ARG A 504 15.28 49.10 -8.99
N ASP A 505 15.88 48.21 -9.79
CA ASP A 505 16.69 48.61 -10.95
C ASP A 505 15.89 48.64 -12.26
N LEU A 506 14.59 48.29 -12.21
CA LEU A 506 13.69 48.27 -13.37
C LEU A 506 12.59 49.35 -13.35
N ILE A 507 12.40 50.04 -12.22
CA ILE A 507 11.52 51.22 -12.05
C ILE A 507 12.42 52.44 -11.89
#